data_AF-A0AAD9J1W6-F1
#
_entry.id   AF-A0AAD9J1W6-F1
#
_cell.length_a   1.000
_cell.length_b   1.000
_cell.length_c   1.000
_cell.angle_alpha   90.00
_cell.angle_beta   90.00
_cell.angle_gamma   90.00
#
_symmetry.space_group_name_H-M   'P 1'
#
loop_
_entity.id
_entity.type
_entity.pdbx_description
1 polymer ?
#
loop_
_entity_poly.entity_id
_entity_poly.type
_entity_poly.pdbx_seq_one_letter_code
_entity_poly.pdbx_strand_id
1 'polypeptide(L)'
;FPFQEETSGVNLGNSSRLTWDNVAVANPEIQPGGAWSPRRCVARHRVAIIIPYRDREQHLITLLYYLHPVLQRQQLDYRIYVVEQVSILRSFVIWVGSRYCT
;
A
#
# COMPACT_ATOMS: atom_id res chain seq x y z
N PHE A 1 -22.51 14.65 30.55
CA PHE A 1 -22.64 13.98 29.24
C PHE A 1 -21.28 13.42 28.89
N PRO A 2 -20.99 12.15 29.20
CA PRO A 2 -19.68 11.59 28.93
C PRO A 2 -19.63 11.00 27.52
N PHE A 3 -18.64 11.50 26.81
CA PHE A 3 -17.89 10.92 25.71
C PHE A 3 -17.64 9.42 25.94
N GLN A 4 -18.08 8.55 25.01
CA GLN A 4 -17.73 7.13 25.02
C GLN A 4 -16.41 6.93 24.27
N GLU A 5 -15.41 6.57 25.05
CA GLU A 5 -14.13 6.02 24.66
C GLU A 5 -14.33 4.51 24.49
N GLU A 6 -14.13 3.98 23.28
CA GLU A 6 -14.16 2.53 23.05
C GLU A 6 -12.74 2.03 22.78
N THR A 7 -12.08 1.62 23.86
CA THR A 7 -10.80 0.91 23.84
C THR A 7 -11.00 -0.55 23.44
N SER A 8 -10.32 -0.94 22.36
CA SER A 8 -9.53 -2.18 22.26
C SER A 8 -10.24 -3.50 22.59
N GLY A 9 -10.93 -4.06 21.60
CA GLY A 9 -11.31 -5.47 21.59
C GLY A 9 -11.49 -5.96 20.16
N VAL A 10 -10.44 -6.53 19.55
CA VAL A 10 -10.54 -7.17 18.24
C VAL A 10 -11.43 -8.41 18.39
N ASN A 11 -12.70 -8.28 18.04
CA ASN A 11 -13.61 -9.41 17.87
C ASN A 11 -13.13 -10.24 16.68
N LEU A 12 -12.55 -11.40 16.95
CA LEU A 12 -12.10 -12.38 15.95
C LEU A 12 -13.31 -13.12 15.34
N GLY A 13 -14.28 -12.36 14.81
CA GLY A 13 -15.62 -12.85 14.49
C GLY A 13 -16.37 -12.09 13.39
N ASN A 14 -15.69 -11.30 12.55
CA ASN A 14 -16.25 -10.92 11.26
C ASN A 14 -15.15 -10.85 10.18
N SER A 15 -15.01 -11.93 9.42
CA SER A 15 -13.93 -12.17 8.44
C SER A 15 -14.04 -11.32 7.16
N SER A 16 -14.60 -10.12 7.19
CA SER A 16 -14.95 -9.39 5.96
C SER A 16 -14.61 -7.90 5.92
N ARG A 17 -14.08 -7.28 6.98
CA ARG A 17 -13.77 -5.84 6.99
C ARG A 17 -12.39 -5.54 7.55
N LEU A 18 -11.39 -5.51 6.67
CA LEU A 18 -10.08 -4.95 6.99
C LEU A 18 -10.18 -3.41 6.95
N THR A 19 -9.58 -2.73 7.92
CA THR A 19 -9.47 -1.27 7.97
C THR A 19 -8.01 -0.86 7.80
N TRP A 20 -7.78 0.42 7.50
CA TRP A 20 -6.44 1.00 7.39
C TRP A 20 -5.61 0.84 8.67
N ASP A 21 -6.26 0.92 9.82
CA ASP A 21 -5.63 0.74 11.13
C ASP A 21 -5.04 -0.65 11.28
N ASN A 22 -5.74 -1.70 10.81
CA ASN A 22 -5.24 -3.07 10.87
C ASN A 22 -3.96 -3.23 10.04
N VAL A 23 -3.86 -2.56 8.89
CA VAL A 23 -2.67 -2.60 8.03
C VAL A 23 -1.49 -1.89 8.71
N ALA A 24 -1.74 -0.73 9.32
CA ALA A 24 -0.72 0.05 10.02
C ALA A 24 -0.20 -0.67 11.28
N VAL A 25 -1.11 -1.23 12.09
CA VAL A 25 -0.76 -2.00 13.29
C VAL A 25 0.01 -3.27 12.93
N ALA A 26 -0.36 -3.95 11.84
CA ALA A 26 0.35 -5.14 11.37
C ALA A 26 1.76 -4.83 10.84
N ASN A 27 2.05 -3.58 10.43
CA ASN A 27 3.29 -3.20 9.78
C ASN A 27 3.87 -1.89 10.35
N PRO A 28 4.38 -1.89 11.59
CA PRO A 28 4.89 -0.68 12.24
C PRO A 28 6.18 -0.13 11.62
N GLU A 29 6.87 -0.92 10.78
CA GLU A 29 8.13 -0.53 10.15
C GLU A 29 7.95 0.29 8.86
N ILE A 30 6.73 0.44 8.38
CA ILE A 30 6.42 1.16 7.14
C ILE A 30 6.42 2.66 7.40
N GLN A 31 7.12 3.40 6.55
CA GLN A 31 7.15 4.85 6.56
C GLN A 31 5.84 5.44 5.99
N PRO A 32 5.47 6.68 6.39
CA PRO A 32 4.33 7.37 5.81
C PRO A 32 4.40 7.37 4.27
N GLY A 33 3.27 7.08 3.62
CA GLY A 33 3.19 6.93 2.17
C GLY A 33 3.51 5.52 1.65
N GLY A 34 3.53 4.50 2.50
CA GLY A 34 3.65 3.10 2.07
C GLY A 34 5.05 2.73 1.56
N ALA A 35 6.07 3.42 2.07
CA ALA A 35 7.46 3.13 1.75
C ALA A 35 8.09 2.24 2.83
N TRP A 36 8.89 1.26 2.43
CA TRP A 36 9.66 0.44 3.35
C TRP A 36 11.05 0.19 2.79
N SER A 37 12.05 0.30 3.65
CA SER A 37 13.44 0.08 3.32
C SER A 37 14.10 -0.76 4.42
N PRO A 38 14.89 -1.79 4.07
CA PRO A 38 15.59 -2.60 5.06
C PRO A 38 16.60 -1.76 5.87
N ARG A 39 16.58 -1.86 7.20
CA ARG A 39 17.49 -1.10 8.09
C ARG A 39 18.91 -1.68 8.15
N ARG A 40 19.06 -2.98 7.88
CA ARG A 40 20.32 -3.72 8.07
C ARG A 40 21.14 -3.90 6.79
N CYS A 41 20.56 -3.63 5.62
CA CYS A 41 21.24 -3.80 4.33
C CYS A 41 20.74 -2.75 3.32
N VAL A 42 21.59 -2.43 2.34
CA VAL A 42 21.15 -1.64 1.18
C VAL A 42 20.42 -2.60 0.25
N ALA A 43 19.13 -2.36 0.01
CA ALA A 43 18.36 -3.18 -0.91
C ALA A 43 19.00 -3.14 -2.31
N ARG A 44 19.16 -4.31 -2.92
CA ARG A 44 19.75 -4.43 -4.25
C ARG A 44 18.83 -3.87 -5.35
N HIS A 45 17.53 -3.83 -5.07
CA HIS A 45 16.50 -3.36 -5.99
C HIS A 45 15.63 -2.33 -5.29
N ARG A 46 15.48 -1.17 -5.94
CA ARG A 46 14.55 -0.12 -5.57
C ARG A 46 13.34 -0.18 -6.48
N VAL A 47 12.17 -0.51 -5.94
CA VAL A 47 10.97 -0.83 -6.70
C VAL A 47 9.86 0.20 -6.42
N ALA A 48 9.34 0.81 -7.47
CA ALA A 48 8.12 1.62 -7.40
C ALA A 48 6.93 0.75 -7.81
N ILE A 49 6.02 0.48 -6.88
CA ILE A 49 4.81 -0.31 -7.12
C ILE A 49 3.68 0.66 -7.42
N ILE A 50 3.14 0.61 -8.63
CA ILE A 50 2.04 1.48 -9.06
C ILE A 50 0.77 0.63 -9.07
N ILE A 51 -0.18 0.98 -8.21
CA ILE A 51 -1.48 0.32 -8.10
C ILE A 51 -2.51 1.23 -8.76
N PRO A 52 -2.98 0.91 -9.98
CA PRO A 52 -4.13 1.60 -10.54
C PRO A 52 -5.35 1.26 -9.68
N TYR A 53 -6.00 2.29 -9.16
CA TYR A 53 -7.13 2.17 -8.26
C TYR A 53 -8.40 2.76 -8.89
N ARG A 54 -9.50 2.03 -8.77
CA ARG A 54 -10.83 2.43 -9.25
C ARG A 54 -11.88 2.07 -8.20
N ASP A 55 -12.22 3.05 -7.36
CA ASP A 55 -13.45 3.10 -6.55
C ASP A 55 -13.77 1.84 -5.69
N ARG A 56 -12.74 1.12 -5.22
CA ARG A 56 -12.89 -0.13 -4.44
C ARG A 56 -11.90 -0.23 -3.27
N GLU A 57 -12.17 0.54 -2.23
CA GLU A 57 -11.25 0.73 -1.11
C GLU A 57 -10.96 -0.58 -0.35
N GLN A 58 -11.98 -1.41 -0.16
CA GLN A 58 -11.85 -2.69 0.56
C GLN A 58 -10.84 -3.65 -0.10
N HIS A 59 -10.80 -3.70 -1.44
CA HIS A 59 -9.82 -4.51 -2.15
C HIS A 59 -8.40 -3.94 -2.02
N LEU A 60 -8.27 -2.60 -2.04
CA LEU A 60 -6.98 -1.95 -1.86
C LEU A 60 -6.42 -2.23 -0.45
N ILE A 61 -7.24 -2.12 0.59
CA ILE A 61 -6.84 -2.43 1.96
C ILE A 61 -6.40 -3.90 2.07
N THR A 62 -7.20 -4.82 1.52
CA THR A 62 -6.87 -6.26 1.52
C THR A 62 -5.57 -6.54 0.79
N LEU A 63 -5.36 -5.92 -0.38
CA LEU A 63 -4.13 -6.07 -1.15
C LEU A 63 -2.93 -5.58 -0.36
N LEU A 64 -2.99 -4.39 0.23
CA LEU A 64 -1.89 -3.82 1.01
C LEU A 64 -1.56 -4.68 2.24
N TYR A 65 -2.59 -5.18 2.94
CA TYR A 65 -2.44 -6.07 4.09
C TYR A 65 -1.56 -7.29 3.77
N TYR A 66 -1.79 -7.94 2.62
CA TYR A 66 -1.02 -9.11 2.20
C TYR A 66 0.27 -8.77 1.45
N LEU A 67 0.30 -7.66 0.72
CA LEU A 67 1.43 -7.28 -0.11
C LEU A 67 2.64 -6.86 0.73
N HIS A 68 2.42 -6.08 1.79
CA HIS A 68 3.50 -5.60 2.66
C HIS A 68 4.40 -6.72 3.22
N PRO A 69 3.87 -7.78 3.87
CA PRO A 69 4.71 -8.86 4.40
C PRO A 69 5.41 -9.66 3.30
N VAL A 70 4.81 -9.80 2.11
CA VAL A 70 5.46 -10.47 0.98
C VAL A 70 6.69 -9.68 0.51
N LEU A 71 6.56 -8.36 0.37
CA LEU A 71 7.66 -7.48 -0.05
C LEU A 71 8.76 -7.37 1.00
N GLN A 72 8.40 -7.32 2.28
CA GLN A 72 9.37 -7.30 3.39
C GLN A 72 10.22 -8.58 3.41
N ARG A 73 9.62 -9.75 3.16
CA ARG A 73 10.34 -11.03 3.04
C ARG A 73 11.33 -11.05 1.88
N GLN A 74 11.07 -10.28 0.83
CA GLN A 74 11.97 -10.12 -0.32
C GLN A 74 13.10 -9.11 -0.07
N GLN A 75 13.11 -8.41 1.07
CA GLN A 75 14.13 -7.39 1.44
C GLN A 75 14.31 -6.29 0.37
N LEU A 76 13.21 -5.89 -0.29
CA LEU A 76 13.21 -4.85 -1.32
C LEU A 76 13.06 -3.46 -0.71
N ASP A 77 13.74 -2.45 -1.25
CA ASP A 77 13.38 -1.05 -0.98
C ASP A 77 12.23 -0.70 -1.91
N TYR A 78 11.02 -0.62 -1.37
CA TYR A 78 9.82 -0.42 -2.17
C TYR A 78 9.02 0.79 -1.69
N ARG A 79 8.28 1.36 -2.64
CA ARG A 79 7.30 2.41 -2.37
C ARG A 79 6.05 2.16 -3.19
N ILE A 80 4.91 2.24 -2.53
CA ILE A 80 3.60 2.02 -3.14
C ILE A 80 2.99 3.37 -3.54
N TYR A 81 2.56 3.47 -4.79
CA TYR A 81 1.84 4.60 -5.34
C TYR A 81 0.47 4.13 -5.80
N VAL A 82 -0.58 4.62 -5.13
CA VAL A 82 -1.95 4.36 -5.54
C VAL A 82 -2.37 5.47 -6.48
N VAL A 83 -2.68 5.12 -7.73
CA VAL A 83 -3.09 6.07 -8.76
C VAL A 83 -4.57 5.90 -9.01
N GLU A 84 -5.36 6.86 -8.55
CA GLU A 84 -6.80 6.88 -8.80
C GLU A 84 -7.09 7.23 -10.26
N GLN A 85 -7.80 6.33 -10.95
CA GLN A 85 -8.19 6.56 -12.33
C GLN A 85 -9.40 7.49 -12.38
N VAL A 86 -9.15 8.80 -12.46
CA VAL A 86 -10.21 9.77 -12.78
C VAL A 86 -10.54 9.65 -14.26
N SER A 87 -11.77 9.22 -14.58
CA SER A 87 -12.27 9.16 -15.95
C SER A 87 -12.55 10.56 -16.49
N ILE A 88 -11.51 11.35 -16.68
CA ILE A 88 -11.49 12.49 -17.57
C ILE A 88 -10.59 12.07 -18.72
N LEU A 89 -11.22 11.88 -19.88
CA LEU A 89 -10.68 11.45 -21.17
C LEU A 89 -9.14 11.48 -21.30
N ARG A 90 -8.59 10.34 -21.77
CA ARG A 90 -7.23 10.08 -22.32
C ARG A 90 -6.26 9.35 -21.40
N SER A 91 -5.89 8.15 -21.85
CA SER A 91 -4.55 7.55 -21.74
C SER A 91 -3.65 8.09 -20.63
N PHE A 92 -3.86 7.67 -19.38
CA PHE A 92 -2.76 7.52 -18.44
C PHE A 92 -1.97 6.27 -18.81
N VAL A 93 -1.38 6.30 -20.00
CA VAL A 93 -0.23 5.47 -20.33
C VAL A 93 0.90 6.13 -19.58
N ILE A 94 1.45 5.43 -18.57
CA ILE A 94 2.76 5.77 -18.04
C ILE A 94 3.69 5.79 -19.26
N TRP A 95 4.03 6.98 -19.76
CA TRP A 95 5.04 7.15 -20.79
C TRP A 95 6.36 6.74 -20.14
N VAL A 96 6.69 5.45 -20.19
CA VAL A 96 8.08 5.02 -20.16
C VAL A 96 8.64 5.59 -21.45
N GLY A 97 9.36 6.70 -21.32
CA GLY A 97 9.88 7.45 -22.46
C GLY A 97 10.58 6.54 -23.43
N SER A 98 9.98 6.31 -24.59
CA SER A 98 10.70 5.86 -25.77
C SER A 98 11.56 7.01 -26.25
N ARG A 99 12.72 7.18 -25.61
CA ARG A 99 13.89 7.66 -26.33
C ARG A 99 14.43 6.47 -27.11
N TYR A 100 13.86 6.23 -28.27
CA TYR A 100 14.65 5.61 -29.34
C TYR A 100 15.65 6.68 -29.77
N CYS A 101 16.92 6.46 -29.51
CA CYS A 101 17.99 7.17 -30.21
C CYS A 101 17.94 6.75 -31.68
N THR A 102 17.84 7.73 -32.58
CA THR A 102 18.53 7.74 -33.87
C THR A 102 18.97 9.17 -34.13
#